data_AF-A0A2X2VD89-F1
#
_entry.id   AF-A0A2X2VD89-F1
#
_cell.length_a   1.000
_cell.length_b   1.000
_cell.length_c   1.000
_cell.angle_alpha   90.00
_cell.angle_beta   90.00
_cell.angle_gamma   90.00
#
_symmetry.space_group_name_H-M   'P 1'
#
loop_
_entity.id
_entity.type
_entity.pdbx_description
1 polymer ?
#
loop_
_entity_poly.entity_id
_entity_poly.type
_entity_poly.pdbx_seq_one_letter_code
_entity_poly.pdbx_strand_id
1 'polypeptide(L)'
;MAKIVLCRIDSRLIHGQVVTKWVGQSQANRIAVVSDELDADPFMKNIYLMAAPPSIKVDCYSNQSFAASWKENQLGEGSVLVLFPSLAAIQDAGGARF
;
A
#
# COMPACT_ATOMS: atom_id res chain seq x y z
N MET A 1 -15.04 -5.99 1.70
CA MET A 1 -14.49 -4.89 0.89
C MET A 1 -13.66 -4.01 1.79
N ALA A 2 -12.38 -3.81 1.44
CA ALA A 2 -11.55 -2.88 2.17
C ALA A 2 -12.10 -1.46 1.97
N LYS A 3 -12.09 -0.65 3.04
CA LYS A 3 -12.36 0.77 2.94
C LYS A 3 -11.06 1.48 2.64
N ILE A 4 -10.89 1.98 1.42
CA ILE A 4 -9.74 2.84 1.10
C ILE A 4 -9.93 4.18 1.81
N VAL A 5 -9.16 4.39 2.89
CA VAL A 5 -9.24 5.62 3.69
C VAL A 5 -8.25 6.69 3.21
N LEU A 6 -7.21 6.28 2.50
CA LEU A 6 -6.24 7.17 1.86
C LEU A 6 -5.53 6.46 0.71
N CYS A 7 -5.42 7.14 -0.44
CA CYS A 7 -4.52 6.74 -1.52
C CYS A 7 -3.44 7.83 -1.64
N ARG A 8 -2.16 7.44 -1.60
CA ARG A 8 -1.04 8.37 -1.57
C ARG A 8 0.07 7.92 -2.54
N ILE A 9 0.57 8.88 -3.31
CA ILE A 9 1.79 8.72 -4.11
C ILE A 9 2.98 9.23 -3.28
N ASP A 10 3.96 8.37 -3.03
CA ASP A 10 5.22 8.72 -2.36
C ASP A 10 6.30 7.75 -2.84
N SER A 11 7.33 8.27 -3.52
CA SER A 11 8.41 7.44 -4.07
C SER A 11 9.26 6.74 -3.01
N ARG A 12 9.17 7.17 -1.74
CA ARG A 12 9.86 6.53 -0.60
C ARG A 12 8.94 5.61 0.21
N LEU A 13 7.67 5.49 -0.18
CA LEU A 13 6.71 4.56 0.40
C LEU A 13 6.62 4.67 1.93
N ILE A 14 7.03 3.65 2.68
CA ILE A 14 7.02 3.66 4.16
C ILE A 14 8.38 4.21 4.64
N HIS A 15 8.41 5.48 5.07
CA HIS A 15 9.63 6.11 5.60
C HIS A 15 9.34 7.10 6.75
N GLY A 16 10.28 7.13 7.70
CA GLY A 16 10.27 8.04 8.84
C GLY A 16 8.95 8.03 9.62
N GLN A 17 8.58 9.18 10.19
CA GLN A 17 7.32 9.32 10.93
C GLN A 17 6.14 9.76 10.04
N VAL A 18 6.37 9.95 8.74
CA VAL A 18 5.35 10.46 7.80
C VAL A 18 4.21 9.46 7.68
N VAL A 19 4.53 8.17 7.50
CA VAL A 19 3.53 7.10 7.39
C VAL A 19 2.73 6.94 8.68
N THR A 20 3.37 7.04 9.85
CA THR A 20 2.71 6.97 11.17
C THR A 20 1.68 8.08 11.32
N LYS A 21 2.01 9.30 10.90
CA LYS A 21 1.07 10.42 10.92
C LYS A 21 -0.13 10.18 10.01
N TRP A 22 0.09 9.68 8.79
CA TRP A 22 -0.99 9.40 7.85
C TRP A 22 -1.90 8.26 8.32
N VAL A 23 -1.34 7.20 8.88
CA VAL A 23 -2.10 6.10 9.50
C VAL A 23 -3.02 6.64 10.60
N GLY A 24 -2.49 7.47 11.50
CA GLY A 24 -3.29 8.06 12.58
C GLY A 24 -4.39 9.00 12.07
N GLN A 25 -4.09 9.84 11.07
CA GLN A 25 -5.06 10.79 10.51
C GLN A 25 -6.16 10.11 9.69
N SER A 26 -5.83 9.09 8.91
CA SER A 26 -6.81 8.36 8.09
C SER A 26 -7.53 7.25 8.86
N GLN A 27 -7.07 6.95 10.08
CA GLN A 27 -7.50 5.79 10.86
C GLN A 27 -7.33 4.47 10.10
N ALA A 28 -6.27 4.39 9.29
CA ALA A 28 -5.90 3.14 8.64
C ALA A 28 -5.44 2.11 9.68
N ASN A 29 -5.84 0.86 9.50
CA ASN A 29 -5.33 -0.27 10.28
C ASN A 29 -4.47 -1.21 9.43
N ARG A 30 -4.32 -0.88 8.13
CA ARG A 30 -3.58 -1.66 7.15
C ARG A 30 -2.98 -0.73 6.08
N ILE A 31 -1.81 -1.08 5.58
CA ILE A 31 -1.15 -0.39 4.47
C ILE A 31 -0.99 -1.39 3.32
N ALA A 32 -1.43 -1.00 2.12
CA ALA A 32 -1.16 -1.73 0.89
C ALA A 32 -0.11 -0.95 0.09
N VAL A 33 1.08 -1.51 -0.05
CA VAL A 33 2.16 -0.95 -0.86
C VAL A 33 2.11 -1.60 -2.24
N VAL A 34 1.99 -0.81 -3.30
CA VAL A 34 1.89 -1.30 -4.68
C VAL A 34 3.14 -0.89 -5.44
N SER A 35 4.08 -1.82 -5.59
CA SER A 35 5.37 -1.59 -6.21
C SER A 35 5.99 -2.90 -6.68
N ASP A 36 6.08 -3.10 -8.00
CA ASP A 36 6.72 -4.28 -8.61
C ASP A 36 8.16 -4.48 -8.12
N GLU A 37 8.91 -3.39 -7.96
CA GLU A 37 10.29 -3.42 -7.45
C GLU A 37 10.38 -4.00 -6.03
N LEU A 38 9.42 -3.67 -5.15
CA LEU A 38 9.42 -4.20 -3.78
C LEU A 38 8.86 -5.61 -3.70
N ASP A 39 7.94 -5.95 -4.61
CA ASP A 39 7.44 -7.32 -4.65
C ASP A 39 8.52 -8.29 -5.12
N ALA A 40 9.40 -7.84 -6.01
CA ALA A 40 10.54 -8.59 -6.53
C ALA A 40 11.78 -8.64 -5.59
N ASP A 41 11.86 -7.76 -4.59
CA ASP A 41 13.00 -7.68 -3.65
C ASP A 41 12.59 -8.01 -2.20
N PRO A 42 12.79 -9.27 -1.74
CA PRO A 42 12.48 -9.68 -0.38
C PRO A 42 13.26 -8.95 0.70
N PHE A 43 14.49 -8.50 0.41
CA PHE A 43 15.30 -7.77 1.37
C PHE A 43 14.69 -6.39 1.61
N MET A 44 14.39 -5.65 0.54
CA MET A 44 13.73 -4.35 0.65
C MET A 44 12.35 -4.45 1.28
N LYS A 45 11.57 -5.48 0.95
CA LYS A 45 10.29 -5.79 1.61
C LYS A 45 10.46 -5.87 3.13
N ASN A 46 11.45 -6.60 3.62
CA ASN A 46 11.74 -6.68 5.06
C ASN A 46 12.11 -5.33 5.68
N ILE A 47 12.91 -4.50 4.99
CA ILE A 47 13.24 -3.14 5.47
C ILE A 47 11.96 -2.31 5.66
N TYR A 48 11.04 -2.34 4.70
CA TYR A 48 9.78 -1.60 4.79
C TYR A 48 8.84 -2.13 5.88
N LEU A 49 8.78 -3.46 6.06
CA LEU A 49 8.02 -4.07 7.15
C LEU A 49 8.56 -3.65 8.52
N MET A 50 9.88 -3.55 8.69
CA MET A 50 10.50 -3.05 9.91
C MET A 50 10.26 -1.54 10.14
N ALA A 51 10.11 -0.77 9.07
CA ALA A 51 9.81 0.66 9.14
C ALA A 51 8.32 0.96 9.39
N ALA A 52 7.44 -0.04 9.25
CA ALA A 52 6.01 0.12 9.43
C ALA A 52 5.66 0.46 10.90
N PRO A 53 4.61 1.26 11.14
CA PRO A 53 4.15 1.53 12.50
C PRO A 53 3.73 0.25 13.23
N PRO A 54 3.94 0.16 14.55
CA PRO A 54 3.49 -0.98 15.34
C PRO A 54 2.00 -1.24 15.15
N SER A 55 1.61 -2.51 15.14
CA SER A 55 0.20 -2.96 15.03
C SER A 55 -0.50 -2.69 13.70
N ILE A 56 0.20 -2.14 12.70
CA ILE A 56 -0.34 -1.96 11.34
C ILE A 56 0.08 -3.14 10.47
N LYS A 57 -0.89 -3.79 9.83
CA LYS A 57 -0.61 -4.82 8.83
C LYS A 57 -0.12 -4.16 7.56
N VAL A 58 0.95 -4.68 6.97
CA VAL A 58 1.49 -4.19 5.70
C VAL A 58 1.50 -5.32 4.70
N ASP A 59 0.89 -5.07 3.54
CA ASP A 59 0.86 -5.97 2.42
C ASP A 59 1.55 -5.29 1.24
N CYS A 60 2.41 -6.01 0.56
CA CYS A 60 3.07 -5.53 -0.65
C CYS A 60 2.53 -6.30 -1.84
N TYR A 61 2.22 -5.58 -2.90
CA TYR A 61 1.67 -6.09 -4.14
C TYR A 61 2.52 -5.59 -5.31
N SER A 62 2.60 -6.40 -6.37
CA SER A 62 2.85 -5.90 -7.71
C SER A 62 1.60 -5.18 -8.25
N ASN A 63 1.75 -4.38 -9.28
CA ASN A 63 0.62 -3.69 -9.91
C ASN A 63 -0.42 -4.71 -10.40
N GLN A 64 0.05 -5.84 -10.94
CA GLN A 64 -0.81 -6.93 -11.40
C GLN A 64 -1.51 -7.66 -10.25
N SER A 65 -0.79 -8.01 -9.17
CA SER A 65 -1.41 -8.72 -8.04
C SER A 65 -2.37 -7.83 -7.25
N PHE A 66 -2.09 -6.51 -7.18
CA PHE A 66 -3.01 -5.54 -6.63
C PHE A 66 -4.32 -5.48 -7.43
N ALA A 67 -4.23 -5.34 -8.77
CA ALA A 67 -5.41 -5.31 -9.63
C ALA A 67 -6.22 -6.61 -9.57
N ALA A 68 -5.56 -7.76 -9.46
CA ALA A 68 -6.19 -9.06 -9.28
C ALA A 68 -6.93 -9.15 -7.93
N SER A 69 -6.25 -8.81 -6.82
CA SER A 69 -6.84 -8.83 -5.47
C SER A 69 -8.00 -7.83 -5.36
N TRP A 70 -7.91 -6.68 -6.04
CA TRP A 70 -9.01 -5.73 -6.12
C TRP A 70 -10.26 -6.35 -6.78
N LYS A 71 -10.09 -7.02 -7.93
CA LYS A 71 -11.19 -7.67 -8.65
C LYS A 71 -11.78 -8.86 -7.89
N GLU A 72 -10.95 -9.60 -7.18
CA GLU A 72 -11.35 -10.82 -6.47
C GLU A 72 -12.16 -10.50 -5.20
N ASN A 73 -11.62 -9.64 -4.33
CA ASN A 73 -12.24 -9.38 -3.03
C ASN A 73 -12.11 -7.93 -2.53
N GLN A 74 -11.69 -7.00 -3.40
CA GLN A 74 -11.49 -5.59 -3.08
C GLN A 74 -10.57 -5.42 -1.86
N LEU A 75 -9.44 -6.13 -1.88
CA LEU A 75 -8.42 -6.19 -0.82
C LEU A 75 -8.94 -6.74 0.52
N GLY A 76 -10.09 -7.40 0.57
CA GLY A 76 -10.59 -8.06 1.78
C GLY A 76 -11.32 -7.11 2.73
N GLU A 77 -10.83 -6.98 3.97
CA GLU A 77 -11.44 -6.17 5.04
C GLU A 77 -10.42 -5.20 5.68
N GLY A 78 -10.94 -4.15 6.32
CA GLY A 78 -10.15 -3.16 7.05
C GLY A 78 -10.14 -1.77 6.39
N SER A 79 -9.52 -0.82 7.09
CA SER A 79 -9.30 0.56 6.63
C SER A 79 -7.89 0.65 6.06
N VAL A 80 -7.80 0.74 4.73
CA VAL A 80 -6.53 0.59 3.99
C VAL A 80 -6.02 1.94 3.51
N LEU A 81 -4.74 2.19 3.81
CA LEU A 81 -3.94 3.24 3.18
C LEU A 81 -3.16 2.61 2.02
N VAL A 82 -3.41 3.04 0.79
CA VAL A 82 -2.71 2.54 -0.40
C VAL A 82 -1.55 3.48 -0.75
N LEU A 83 -0.36 2.92 -0.92
CA LEU A 83 0.85 3.63 -1.31
C LEU A 83 1.31 3.20 -2.70
N PHE A 84 1.54 4.19 -3.56
CA PHE A 84 2.14 4.01 -4.87
C PHE A 84 3.44 4.81 -4.98
N PRO A 85 4.48 4.30 -5.65
CA PRO A 85 5.74 5.03 -5.83
C PRO A 85 5.61 6.16 -6.87
N SER A 86 4.66 6.06 -7.81
CA SER A 86 4.51 7.01 -8.91
C SER A 86 3.08 7.02 -9.47
N LEU A 87 2.77 8.03 -10.30
CA LEU A 87 1.51 8.09 -11.04
C LEU A 87 1.40 6.95 -12.08
N ALA A 88 2.51 6.56 -12.71
CA ALA A 88 2.55 5.46 -13.66
C ALA A 88 2.08 4.16 -13.01
N ALA A 89 2.55 3.88 -11.78
CA ALA A 89 2.10 2.69 -11.04
C ALA A 89 0.59 2.67 -10.77
N ILE A 90 -0.05 3.82 -10.59
CA ILE A 90 -1.51 3.91 -10.46
C ILE A 90 -2.22 3.60 -11.78
N GLN A 91 -1.68 4.09 -12.90
CA GLN A 91 -2.24 3.83 -14.22
C GLN A 91 -2.17 2.33 -14.54
N ASP A 92 -1.03 1.72 -14.29
CA ASP A 92 -0.78 0.29 -14.52
C ASP A 92 -1.62 -0.61 -13.60
N ALA A 93 -1.85 -0.19 -12.36
CA ALA A 93 -2.72 -0.90 -11.42
C ALA A 93 -4.21 -0.84 -11.81
N GLY A 94 -4.60 -0.10 -12.86
CA GLY A 94 -5.97 -0.06 -13.37
C GLY A 94 -6.63 1.32 -13.36
N GLY A 95 -5.86 2.39 -13.15
CA GLY A 95 -6.29 3.78 -13.35
C GLY A 95 -7.46 4.19 -12.47
N ALA A 96 -7.19 4.46 -11.19
CA ALA A 96 -8.08 5.19 -10.26
C ALA A 96 -9.56 4.72 -10.22
N ARG A 97 -9.83 3.45 -10.52
CA ARG A 97 -11.16 2.81 -10.39
C ARG A 97 -11.15 1.71 -9.33
N PHE A 98 -10.53 2.03 -8.19
CA PHE A 98 -10.65 1.30 -6.94
C PHE A 98 -11.37 2.21 -5.93
#